data_AF-A0A3T1CJU6-F1
#
_entry.id   AF-A0A3T1CJU6-F1
#
_cell.length_a   1.000
_cell.length_b   1.000
_cell.length_c   1.000
_cell.angle_alpha   90.00
_cell.angle_beta   90.00
_cell.angle_gamma   90.00
#
_symmetry.space_group_name_H-M   'P 1'
#
loop_
_entity.id
_entity.type
_entity.pdbx_description
1 polymer ?
#
loop_
_entity_poly.entity_id
_entity_poly.type
_entity_poly.pdbx_seq_one_letter_code
_entity_poly.pdbx_strand_id
1 'polypeptide(L)'
;MLWFLIFFLVVAGAVAVAIGKARGAGVAVQAEYERIKRTEPDSALAQYGPNEFEMAWKRAFDARKRASNIAALKVLPLMAAIMFAGFAIPIFLFDDDNVGGLALSILIAGGVALWYMKTKVLDPLPSILDFMKREAG
;
A
#
# COMPACT_ATOMS: atom_id res chain seq x y z
N MET A 1 -4.43 -3.28 30.86
CA MET A 1 -3.47 -2.27 30.33
C MET A 1 -2.32 -2.88 29.53
N LEU A 2 -1.69 -3.98 29.95
CA LEU A 2 -0.55 -4.60 29.24
C LEU A 2 -0.86 -4.97 27.76
N TRP A 3 -2.06 -5.47 27.50
CA TRP A 3 -2.52 -5.86 26.16
C TRP A 3 -2.64 -4.70 25.17
N PHE A 4 -3.01 -3.51 25.65
CA PHE A 4 -3.05 -2.29 24.82
C PHE A 4 -1.63 -1.87 24.40
N LEU A 5 -0.65 -2.01 25.29
CA LEU A 5 0.76 -1.72 24.99
C LEU A 5 1.33 -2.65 23.92
N ILE A 6 0.99 -3.95 23.99
CA ILE A 6 1.41 -4.94 22.99
C ILE A 6 0.78 -4.62 21.63
N PHE A 7 -0.52 -4.28 21.60
CA PHE A 7 -1.21 -3.88 20.37
C PHE A 7 -0.56 -2.65 19.72
N PHE A 8 -0.26 -1.61 20.51
CA PHE A 8 0.43 -0.42 20.01
C PHE A 8 1.85 -0.74 19.51
N LEU A 9 2.57 -1.65 20.16
CA LEU A 9 3.91 -2.09 19.72
C LEU A 9 3.86 -2.85 18.40
N VAL A 10 2.86 -3.71 18.19
CA VAL A 10 2.68 -4.45 16.93
C VAL A 10 2.30 -3.51 15.79
N VAL A 11 1.38 -2.56 16.05
CA VAL A 11 0.99 -1.54 15.06
C VAL A 11 2.18 -0.63 14.73
N ALA A 12 2.93 -0.16 15.73
CA ALA A 12 4.13 0.66 15.53
C ALA A 12 5.23 -0.10 14.77
N GLY A 13 5.42 -1.39 15.06
CA GLY A 13 6.35 -2.25 14.33
C GLY A 13 5.95 -2.44 12.87
N ALA A 14 4.66 -2.66 12.59
CA ALA A 14 4.15 -2.75 11.23
C ALA A 14 4.33 -1.43 10.45
N VAL A 15 4.09 -0.29 11.10
CA VAL A 15 4.31 1.05 10.53
C VAL A 15 5.80 1.30 10.27
N ALA A 16 6.69 0.92 11.20
CA ALA A 16 8.13 1.05 11.05
C ALA A 16 8.68 0.19 9.90
N VAL A 17 8.16 -1.03 9.71
CA VAL A 17 8.51 -1.91 8.59
C VAL A 17 8.01 -1.33 7.26
N ALA A 18 6.81 -0.75 7.23
CA ALA A 18 6.28 -0.07 6.05
C ALA A 18 7.12 1.16 5.66
N ILE A 19 7.58 1.95 6.63
CA ILE A 19 8.47 3.11 6.41
C ILE A 19 9.88 2.64 6.00
N GLY A 20 10.40 1.56 6.59
CA GLY A 20 11.69 0.98 6.24
C GLY A 20 11.75 0.52 4.78
N LYS A 21 10.69 -0.10 4.26
CA LYS A 21 10.57 -0.46 2.84
C LYS A 21 10.56 0.74 1.90
N ALA A 22 10.02 1.89 2.34
CA ALA A 22 10.00 3.11 1.53
C ALA A 22 11.40 3.70 1.28
N ARG A 23 12.38 3.47 2.17
CA ARG A 23 13.77 3.95 1.98
C ARG A 23 14.53 3.19 0.89
N GLY A 24 14.11 1.96 0.54
CA GLY A 24 14.68 1.19 -0.58
C GLY A 24 14.25 1.68 -1.97
N ALA A 25 13.31 2.61 -2.06
CA ALA A 25 12.76 3.06 -3.34
C ALA A 25 13.77 3.78 -4.24
N GLY A 26 14.81 4.42 -3.69
CA GLY A 26 15.85 5.08 -4.49
C GLY A 26 16.72 4.11 -5.31
N VAL A 27 16.97 2.91 -4.78
CA VAL A 27 17.71 1.84 -5.48
C VAL A 27 16.84 1.22 -6.58
N ALA A 28 15.51 1.25 -6.43
CA ALA A 28 14.58 0.70 -7.41
C ALA A 28 14.49 1.55 -8.70
N VAL A 29 14.58 2.88 -8.60
CA VAL A 29 14.45 3.76 -9.79
C VAL A 29 15.62 3.58 -10.75
N GLN A 30 16.84 3.52 -10.23
CA GLN A 30 18.04 3.42 -11.05
C GLN A 30 18.18 2.02 -11.69
N ALA A 31 17.82 0.96 -10.94
CA ALA A 31 17.74 -0.38 -11.50
C ALA A 31 16.69 -0.48 -12.62
N GLU A 32 15.55 0.20 -12.47
CA GLU A 32 14.49 0.20 -13.48
C GLU A 32 14.89 1.00 -14.73
N TYR A 33 15.58 2.13 -14.56
CA TYR A 33 16.16 2.90 -15.67
C TYR A 33 17.16 2.06 -16.48
N GLU A 34 18.10 1.38 -15.82
CA GLU A 34 19.06 0.50 -16.49
C GLU A 34 18.38 -0.68 -17.18
N ARG A 35 17.31 -1.23 -16.58
CA ARG A 35 16.52 -2.30 -17.20
C ARG A 35 15.89 -1.81 -18.50
N ILE A 36 15.16 -0.69 -18.47
CA ILE A 36 14.48 -0.12 -19.65
C ILE A 36 15.48 0.19 -20.75
N LYS A 37 16.63 0.79 -20.41
CA LYS A 37 17.69 1.07 -21.39
C LYS A 37 18.22 -0.20 -22.08
N ARG A 38 18.24 -1.34 -21.39
CA ARG A 38 18.65 -2.63 -21.95
C ARG A 38 17.54 -3.35 -22.71
N THR A 39 16.29 -3.28 -22.24
CA THR A 39 15.17 -4.07 -22.79
C THR A 39 14.35 -3.32 -23.84
N GLU A 40 14.30 -1.99 -23.76
CA GLU A 40 13.50 -1.12 -24.63
C GLU A 40 14.32 0.12 -25.06
N PRO A 41 15.44 -0.04 -25.79
CA PRO A 41 16.34 1.07 -26.13
C PRO A 41 15.69 2.16 -27.01
N ASP A 42 14.66 1.80 -27.78
CA ASP A 42 13.94 2.73 -28.67
C ASP A 42 12.80 3.50 -27.96
N SER A 43 12.53 3.17 -26.69
CA SER A 43 11.52 3.88 -25.90
C SER A 43 11.97 5.30 -25.59
N ALA A 44 11.05 6.28 -25.66
CA ALA A 44 11.30 7.65 -25.25
C ALA A 44 11.87 7.75 -23.81
N LEU A 45 11.51 6.78 -22.95
CA LEU A 45 12.03 6.68 -21.58
C LEU A 45 13.50 6.23 -21.49
N ALA A 46 13.99 5.47 -22.49
CA ALA A 46 15.39 5.06 -22.56
C ALA A 46 16.30 6.18 -23.10
N GLN A 47 15.72 7.17 -23.79
CA GLN A 47 16.41 8.35 -24.30
C GLN A 47 16.57 9.45 -23.24
N TYR A 48 15.81 9.39 -22.13
CA TYR A 48 15.93 10.35 -21.04
C TYR A 48 17.28 10.24 -20.34
N GLY A 49 17.83 11.38 -19.93
CA GLY A 49 18.96 11.40 -19.00
C GLY A 49 18.57 10.79 -17.65
N PRO A 50 19.52 10.24 -16.87
CA PRO A 50 19.23 9.62 -15.57
C PRO A 50 18.49 10.57 -14.61
N ASN A 51 18.81 11.86 -14.62
CA ASN A 51 18.13 12.87 -13.80
C ASN A 51 16.70 13.19 -14.31
N GLU A 52 16.49 13.18 -15.62
CA GLU A 52 15.16 13.42 -16.22
C GLU A 52 14.22 12.26 -15.96
N PHE A 53 14.74 11.03 -16.06
CA PHE A 53 14.03 9.82 -15.68
C PHE A 53 13.65 9.82 -14.20
N GLU A 54 14.56 10.22 -13.30
CA GLU A 54 14.23 10.31 -11.87
C GLU A 54 13.13 11.34 -11.58
N MET A 55 13.16 12.49 -12.26
CA MET A 55 12.12 13.51 -12.13
C MET A 55 10.77 13.06 -12.68
N ALA A 56 10.75 12.42 -13.86
CA ALA A 56 9.55 11.82 -14.44
C ALA A 56 8.99 10.72 -13.54
N TRP A 57 9.86 9.88 -12.98
CA TRP A 57 9.49 8.82 -12.04
C TRP A 57 8.87 9.39 -10.76
N LYS A 58 9.47 10.41 -10.17
CA LYS A 58 8.94 11.09 -8.97
C LYS A 58 7.56 11.69 -9.26
N ARG A 59 7.38 12.36 -10.39
CA ARG A 59 6.08 12.93 -10.81
C ARG A 59 5.02 11.85 -10.99
N ALA A 60 5.35 10.76 -11.69
CA ALA A 60 4.46 9.63 -11.88
C ALA A 60 4.12 8.92 -10.55
N PHE A 61 5.09 8.81 -9.64
CA PHE A 61 4.87 8.27 -8.30
C PHE A 61 3.92 9.13 -7.47
N ASP A 62 4.12 10.45 -7.47
CA ASP A 62 3.25 11.39 -6.75
C ASP A 62 1.83 11.43 -7.32
N ALA A 63 1.69 11.40 -8.65
CA ALA A 63 0.39 11.29 -9.32
C ALA A 63 -0.33 9.99 -8.95
N ARG A 64 0.39 8.86 -8.98
CA ARG A 64 -0.13 7.55 -8.54
C ARG A 64 -0.51 7.56 -7.06
N LYS A 65 0.28 8.20 -6.20
CA LYS A 65 -0.02 8.34 -4.78
C LYS A 65 -1.28 9.17 -4.53
N ARG A 66 -1.48 10.26 -5.29
CA ARG A 66 -2.73 11.05 -5.24
C ARG A 66 -3.94 10.23 -5.69
N ALA A 67 -3.83 9.50 -6.80
CA ALA A 67 -4.88 8.60 -7.27
C ALA A 67 -5.20 7.51 -6.24
N SER A 68 -4.16 6.91 -5.64
CA SER A 68 -4.30 5.93 -4.55
C SER A 68 -4.99 6.54 -3.33
N ASN A 69 -4.66 7.77 -2.93
CA ASN A 69 -5.28 8.42 -1.78
C ASN A 69 -6.77 8.69 -2.03
N ILE A 70 -7.14 9.13 -3.24
CA ILE A 70 -8.55 9.36 -3.61
C ILE A 70 -9.31 8.04 -3.64
N ALA A 71 -8.73 6.99 -4.23
CA ALA A 71 -9.32 5.65 -4.26
C ALA A 71 -9.46 5.08 -2.84
N ALA A 72 -8.42 5.21 -2.00
CA ALA A 72 -8.42 4.79 -0.61
C ALA A 72 -9.50 5.52 0.20
N LEU A 73 -9.68 6.83 0.00
CA LEU A 73 -10.71 7.60 0.69
C LEU A 73 -12.12 7.07 0.40
N LYS A 74 -12.37 6.61 -0.84
CA LYS A 74 -13.68 6.04 -1.22
C LYS A 74 -13.96 4.70 -0.53
N VAL A 75 -12.93 3.90 -0.25
CA VAL A 75 -13.11 2.61 0.44
C VAL A 75 -12.88 2.67 1.95
N LEU A 76 -12.36 3.78 2.47
CA LEU A 76 -12.08 3.97 3.89
C LEU A 76 -13.31 3.75 4.81
N PRO A 77 -14.53 4.20 4.45
CA PRO A 77 -15.71 3.92 5.26
C PRO A 77 -16.04 2.43 5.37
N LEU A 78 -15.89 1.69 4.27
CA LEU A 78 -16.14 0.25 4.26
C LEU A 78 -15.05 -0.52 5.01
N MET A 79 -13.79 -0.08 4.89
CA MET A 79 -12.68 -0.62 5.68
C MET A 79 -12.90 -0.41 7.18
N ALA A 80 -13.33 0.79 7.58
CA ALA A 80 -13.67 1.09 8.96
C ALA A 80 -14.84 0.23 9.44
N ALA A 81 -15.87 0.02 8.60
CA ALA A 81 -16.99 -0.85 8.92
C ALA A 81 -16.58 -2.32 9.10
N ILE A 82 -15.69 -2.85 8.25
CA ILE A 82 -15.16 -4.22 8.36
C ILE A 82 -14.38 -4.39 9.67
N MET A 83 -13.48 -3.44 9.98
CA MET A 83 -12.68 -3.47 11.20
C MET A 83 -13.55 -3.31 12.45
N PHE A 84 -14.56 -2.45 12.39
CA PHE A 84 -15.53 -2.27 13.47
C PHE A 84 -16.36 -3.54 13.68
N ALA A 85 -16.85 -4.17 12.61
CA ALA A 85 -17.58 -5.43 12.69
C ALA A 85 -16.72 -6.55 13.28
N GLY A 86 -15.44 -6.64 12.90
CA GLY A 86 -14.48 -7.61 13.44
C GLY A 86 -14.11 -7.42 14.91
N PHE A 87 -14.49 -6.29 15.51
CA PHE A 87 -14.24 -5.96 16.91
C PHE A 87 -15.54 -5.91 17.74
N ALA A 88 -16.53 -5.15 17.29
CA ALA A 88 -17.77 -4.91 18.03
C ALA A 88 -18.68 -6.14 18.08
N ILE A 89 -18.90 -6.84 16.96
CA ILE A 89 -19.78 -8.02 16.91
C ILE A 89 -19.29 -9.14 17.85
N PRO A 90 -18.00 -9.50 17.86
CA PRO A 90 -17.41 -10.46 18.80
C PRO A 90 -17.62 -10.11 20.27
N ILE A 91 -17.53 -8.83 20.64
CA ILE A 91 -17.73 -8.38 22.03
C ILE A 91 -19.16 -8.67 22.52
N PHE A 92 -20.15 -8.66 21.62
CA PHE A 92 -21.54 -9.00 21.97
C PHE A 92 -21.86 -10.50 21.86
N LEU A 93 -21.03 -11.28 21.17
CA LEU A 93 -21.30 -12.70 20.87
C LEU A 93 -20.45 -13.67 21.69
N PHE A 94 -19.32 -13.23 22.23
CA PHE A 94 -18.41 -14.07 23.00
C PHE A 94 -18.46 -13.70 24.48
N ASP A 95 -18.46 -14.71 25.35
CA ASP A 95 -18.26 -14.53 26.78
C ASP A 95 -16.90 -13.86 27.06
N ASP A 96 -16.81 -13.16 28.19
CA ASP A 96 -15.64 -12.38 28.60
C ASP A 96 -14.33 -13.19 28.62
N ASP A 97 -14.42 -14.51 28.79
CA ASP A 97 -13.27 -15.42 28.83
C ASP A 97 -12.79 -15.88 27.44
N ASN A 98 -13.56 -15.65 26.38
CA ASN A 98 -13.25 -16.13 25.03
C ASN A 98 -12.41 -15.12 24.22
N VAL A 99 -11.26 -14.75 24.80
CA VAL A 99 -10.26 -13.85 24.19
C VAL A 99 -9.74 -14.41 22.85
N GLY A 100 -9.69 -15.73 22.71
CA GLY A 100 -9.27 -16.39 21.46
C GLY A 100 -10.22 -16.12 20.29
N GLY A 101 -11.53 -16.15 20.54
CA GLY A 101 -12.55 -15.81 19.54
C GLY A 101 -12.45 -14.36 19.07
N LEU A 102 -12.22 -13.43 20.01
CA LEU A 102 -12.04 -12.01 19.71
C LEU A 102 -10.72 -11.72 18.95
N ALA A 103 -9.64 -12.41 19.28
CA ALA A 103 -8.38 -12.28 18.54
C ALA A 103 -8.54 -12.79 17.09
N LEU A 104 -9.22 -13.93 16.91
CA LEU A 104 -9.44 -14.51 15.59
C LEU A 104 -10.32 -13.63 14.71
N SER A 105 -11.40 -13.03 15.25
CA SER A 105 -12.28 -12.14 14.49
C SER A 105 -11.57 -10.86 14.03
N ILE A 106 -10.70 -10.28 14.86
CA ILE A 106 -9.89 -9.11 14.50
C ILE A 106 -8.92 -9.47 13.38
N LEU A 107 -8.28 -10.65 13.45
CA LEU A 107 -7.37 -11.12 12.40
C LEU A 107 -8.10 -11.34 11.07
N ILE A 108 -9.29 -11.95 11.10
CA ILE A 108 -10.11 -12.16 9.90
C ILE A 108 -10.53 -10.81 9.31
N ALA A 109 -11.06 -9.90 10.13
CA ALA A 109 -11.48 -8.58 9.66
C ALA A 109 -10.30 -7.78 9.09
N GLY A 110 -9.15 -7.80 9.76
CA GLY A 110 -7.92 -7.19 9.26
C GLY A 110 -7.46 -7.77 7.92
N GLY A 111 -7.50 -9.10 7.78
CA GLY A 111 -7.18 -9.78 6.53
C GLY A 111 -8.13 -9.40 5.39
N VAL A 112 -9.44 -9.37 5.65
CA VAL A 112 -10.46 -8.97 4.67
C VAL A 112 -10.30 -7.50 4.27
N ALA A 113 -10.04 -6.62 5.24
CA ALA A 113 -9.75 -5.21 4.99
C ALA A 113 -8.52 -5.05 4.08
N LEU A 114 -7.40 -5.70 4.40
CA LEU A 114 -6.18 -5.62 3.59
C LEU A 114 -6.39 -6.18 2.17
N TRP A 115 -7.10 -7.31 2.06
CA TRP A 115 -7.45 -7.89 0.76
C TRP A 115 -8.33 -6.94 -0.07
N TYR A 116 -9.30 -6.30 0.56
CA TYR A 116 -10.18 -5.34 -0.11
C TYR A 116 -9.42 -4.08 -0.56
N MET A 117 -8.54 -3.54 0.29
CA MET A 117 -7.66 -2.43 -0.08
C MET A 117 -6.75 -2.79 -1.25
N LYS A 118 -6.17 -4.00 -1.25
CA LYS A 118 -5.36 -4.47 -2.37
C LYS A 118 -6.17 -4.51 -3.67
N THR A 119 -7.30 -5.20 -3.66
CA THR A 119 -8.09 -5.48 -4.88
C THR A 119 -8.81 -4.25 -5.43
N LYS A 120 -9.21 -3.30 -4.59
CA LYS A 120 -10.01 -2.12 -5.00
C LYS A 120 -9.21 -0.82 -5.12
N VAL A 121 -8.04 -0.74 -4.50
CA VAL A 121 -7.20 0.46 -4.51
C VAL A 121 -5.89 0.22 -5.21
N LEU A 122 -5.18 -0.86 -4.86
CA LEU A 122 -3.80 -1.05 -5.32
C LEU A 122 -3.71 -1.72 -6.69
N ASP A 123 -4.45 -2.80 -6.90
CA ASP A 123 -4.45 -3.57 -8.16
C ASP A 123 -4.98 -2.76 -9.37
N PRO A 124 -5.99 -1.88 -9.24
CA PRO A 124 -6.46 -1.05 -10.35
C PRO A 124 -5.56 0.12 -10.71
N LEU A 125 -4.57 0.46 -9.87
CA LEU A 125 -3.67 1.57 -10.15
C LEU A 125 -2.69 1.15 -11.26
N PRO A 126 -2.57 1.94 -12.34
CA PRO A 126 -1.58 1.70 -13.37
C PRO A 126 -0.17 1.60 -12.77
N SER A 127 0.70 0.85 -13.43
CA SER A 127 2.10 0.84 -13.05
C SER A 127 2.71 2.23 -13.28
N ILE A 128 3.77 2.56 -12.53
CA ILE A 128 4.47 3.84 -12.67
C ILE A 128 5.05 3.96 -14.10
N LEU A 129 5.50 2.83 -14.66
CA LEU A 129 5.97 2.74 -16.04
C LEU A 129 4.88 3.07 -17.06
N ASP A 130 3.66 2.58 -16.87
CA ASP A 130 2.55 2.86 -17.80
C ASP A 130 2.18 4.35 -17.78
N PHE A 131 2.26 4.99 -16.60
CA PHE A 131 2.08 6.44 -16.49
C PHE A 131 3.16 7.20 -17.25
N MET A 132 4.43 6.85 -17.04
CA MET A 132 5.54 7.51 -17.74
C MET A 132 5.48 7.27 -19.25
N LYS A 133 5.13 6.05 -19.71
CA LYS A 133 4.97 5.75 -21.15
C LYS A 133 3.84 6.55 -21.81
N ARG A 134 2.74 6.81 -21.08
CA ARG A 134 1.65 7.68 -21.57
C ARG A 134 2.02 9.17 -21.62
N GLU A 135 2.93 9.63 -20.77
CA GLU A 135 3.39 11.02 -20.78
C GLU A 135 4.55 11.26 -21.78
N ALA A 136 5.31 10.22 -22.13
CA ALA A 136 6.49 10.31 -22.99
C ALA A 136 6.24 10.01 -24.49
N GLY A 137 5.08 9.44 -24.85
CA GLY A 137 4.65 9.20 -26.24
C GLY A 137 3.71 10.29 -26.73
#